data_AF-K0PID6-F1
#
_entry.id   AF-K0PID6-F1
#
_cell.length_a   1.000
_cell.length_b   1.000
_cell.length_c   1.000
_cell.angle_alpha   90.00
_cell.angle_beta   90.00
_cell.angle_gamma   90.00
#
_symmetry.space_group_name_H-M   'P 1'
#
loop_
_entity.id
_entity.type
_entity.pdbx_description
1 polymer ?
#
loop_
_entity_poly.entity_id
_entity_poly.type
_entity_poly.pdbx_seq_one_letter_code
_entity_poly.pdbx_strand_id
1 'polypeptide(L)'
;MKDITIRVCFRDASGAITDGQQDFELTDFAGFLPAIGDQVLEPGVLQGLDRHKPENRTVWTVVGRVFNPKDLPNYVCLVVETRTGSEADAWI
;
A
#
# COMPACT_ATOMS: atom_id res chain seq x y z
N MET A 1 7.95 12.08 -18.59
CA MET A 1 6.98 11.01 -18.26
C MET A 1 5.84 11.67 -17.53
N LYS A 2 4.58 11.25 -17.71
CA LYS A 2 3.51 11.71 -16.82
C LYS A 2 3.69 10.99 -15.48
N ASP A 3 3.59 11.71 -14.39
CA ASP A 3 3.68 11.13 -13.06
C ASP A 3 2.49 10.18 -12.83
N ILE A 4 2.79 8.96 -12.38
CA ILE A 4 1.78 7.96 -12.06
C ILE A 4 1.29 8.24 -10.65
N THR A 5 -0.02 8.44 -10.50
CA THR A 5 -0.66 8.54 -9.19
C THR A 5 -1.16 7.16 -8.76
N ILE A 6 -0.87 6.80 -7.52
CA ILE A 6 -1.20 5.51 -6.94
C ILE A 6 -2.20 5.73 -5.81
N ARG A 7 -3.37 5.12 -5.93
CA ARG A 7 -4.38 5.02 -4.87
C ARG A 7 -4.26 3.67 -4.20
N VAL A 8 -4.39 3.62 -2.87
CA VAL A 8 -4.46 2.35 -2.15
C VAL A 8 -5.91 2.08 -1.74
N CYS A 9 -6.40 0.91 -2.12
CA CYS A 9 -7.71 0.36 -1.80
C CYS A 9 -7.46 -0.82 -0.83
N PHE A 10 -8.22 -0.93 0.27
CA PHE A 10 -8.06 -1.99 1.27
C PHE A 10 -9.11 -3.08 1.09
N ARG A 11 -8.68 -4.34 0.96
CA ARG A 11 -9.56 -5.50 0.97
C ARG A 11 -9.63 -6.09 2.38
N ASP A 12 -10.84 -6.27 2.89
CA ASP A 12 -11.07 -6.94 4.17
C ASP A 12 -11.26 -8.46 4.01
N ALA A 13 -11.41 -9.17 5.12
CA ALA A 13 -11.60 -10.62 5.13
C ALA A 13 -12.92 -11.10 4.50
N SER A 14 -13.90 -10.20 4.33
CA SER A 14 -15.15 -10.50 3.60
C SER A 14 -14.97 -10.34 2.09
N GLY A 15 -13.84 -9.78 1.65
CA GLY A 15 -13.56 -9.44 0.26
C GLY A 15 -14.08 -8.06 -0.15
N ALA A 16 -14.67 -7.29 0.77
CA ALA A 16 -15.09 -5.93 0.50
C ALA A 16 -13.87 -5.02 0.32
N ILE A 17 -13.97 -4.08 -0.61
CA ILE A 17 -12.90 -3.13 -0.92
C ILE A 17 -13.32 -1.73 -0.48
N THR A 18 -12.49 -1.10 0.35
CA THR A 18 -12.65 0.29 0.78
C THR A 18 -11.53 1.15 0.22
N ASP A 19 -11.84 2.41 -0.10
CA ASP A 19 -10.85 3.35 -0.64
C ASP A 19 -10.08 4.01 0.51
N GLY A 20 -8.74 3.98 0.46
CA GLY A 20 -7.86 4.53 1.48
C GLY A 20 -7.76 6.06 1.52
N GLN A 21 -8.38 6.76 0.57
CA GLN A 21 -8.48 8.23 0.48
C GLN A 21 -7.14 8.98 0.39
N GLN A 22 -6.01 8.29 0.31
CA GLN A 22 -4.68 8.88 0.09
C GLN A 22 -4.11 8.55 -1.29
N ASP A 23 -3.53 9.56 -1.93
CA ASP A 23 -2.74 9.42 -3.15
C ASP A 23 -1.26 9.36 -2.82
N PHE A 24 -0.56 8.53 -3.59
CA PHE A 24 0.87 8.30 -3.49
C PHE A 24 1.53 8.46 -4.86
N GLU A 25 2.82 8.70 -4.84
CA GLU A 25 3.70 8.71 -6.01
C GLU A 25 4.58 7.46 -6.02
N LEU A 26 5.23 7.17 -7.15
CA LEU A 26 6.17 6.05 -7.24
C LEU A 26 7.31 6.15 -6.22
N THR A 27 7.72 7.36 -5.85
CA THR A 27 8.77 7.65 -4.87
C THR A 27 8.44 7.11 -3.48
N ASP A 28 7.15 7.05 -3.12
CA ASP A 28 6.67 6.43 -1.87
C ASP A 28 6.89 4.90 -1.86
N PHE A 29 7.15 4.30 -3.02
CA PHE A 29 7.40 2.87 -3.23
C PHE A 29 8.78 2.61 -3.85
N ALA A 30 9.78 3.40 -3.44
CA ALA A 30 11.17 3.30 -3.91
C ALA A 30 11.36 3.48 -5.43
N GLY A 31 10.44 4.18 -6.09
CA GLY A 31 10.46 4.43 -7.53
C GLY A 31 9.81 3.34 -8.38
N PHE A 32 9.22 2.31 -7.76
CA PHE A 32 8.61 1.18 -8.47
C PHE A 32 7.11 1.16 -8.25
N LEU A 33 6.37 0.67 -9.25
CA LEU A 33 4.95 0.34 -9.07
C LEU A 33 4.85 -1.08 -8.50
N PRO A 34 4.34 -1.28 -7.28
CA PRO A 34 4.20 -2.61 -6.69
C PRO A 34 3.42 -3.58 -7.60
N ALA A 35 3.79 -4.86 -7.55
CA ALA A 35 3.13 -5.97 -8.22
C ALA A 35 2.29 -6.81 -7.25
N ILE A 36 1.40 -7.63 -7.78
CA ILE A 36 0.62 -8.57 -6.97
C ILE A 36 1.59 -9.55 -6.30
N GLY A 37 1.44 -9.73 -4.99
CA GLY A 37 2.32 -10.52 -4.14
C GLY A 37 3.40 -9.71 -3.43
N ASP A 38 3.68 -8.48 -3.88
CA ASP A 38 4.64 -7.62 -3.20
C ASP A 38 4.12 -7.22 -1.82
N GLN A 39 5.06 -7.14 -0.87
CA GLN A 39 4.82 -6.60 0.45
C GLN A 39 5.36 -5.18 0.50
N VAL A 40 4.48 -4.27 0.88
CA VAL A 40 4.79 -2.87 1.06
C VAL A 40 4.64 -2.55 2.53
N LEU A 41 5.65 -1.89 3.09
CA LEU A 41 5.49 -1.27 4.38
C LEU A 41 4.66 0.00 4.19
N GLU A 42 3.61 0.17 4.99
CA GLU A 42 2.79 1.37 4.96
C GLU A 42 3.68 2.63 4.91
N PRO A 43 3.66 3.43 3.83
CA PRO A 43 4.57 4.56 3.67
C PRO A 43 4.34 5.68 4.71
N GLY A 44 3.14 5.72 5.31
CA GLY A 44 2.79 6.65 6.38
C GLY A 44 3.04 6.06 7.77
N VAL A 45 3.92 6.65 8.56
CA VAL A 45 4.07 6.26 9.97
C VAL A 45 2.98 6.96 10.79
N LEU A 46 2.20 6.20 11.58
CA LEU A 46 1.36 6.77 12.64
C LEU A 46 2.22 7.63 13.56
N GLN A 47 1.94 8.93 13.59
CA GLN A 47 2.73 9.92 14.31
C GLN A 47 2.80 9.55 15.82
N GLY A 48 4.00 9.39 16.37
CA GLY A 48 4.22 9.12 17.80
C GLY A 48 4.51 7.66 18.17
N LEU A 49 4.50 6.71 17.22
CA LEU A 49 4.95 5.34 17.46
C LEU A 49 6.41 5.12 17.05
N ASP A 50 7.13 4.29 17.81
CA ASP A 50 8.50 3.91 17.50
C ASP A 50 8.53 3.02 16.26
N ARG A 51 9.05 3.56 15.15
CA ARG A 51 9.19 2.88 13.86
C ARG A 51 10.15 1.67 13.92
N HIS A 52 10.96 1.54 14.97
CA HIS A 52 11.87 0.39 15.12
C HIS A 52 11.20 -0.83 15.75
N LYS A 53 9.93 -0.71 16.15
CA LYS A 53 9.12 -1.82 16.66
C LYS A 53 8.26 -2.42 15.53
N PRO A 54 8.49 -3.67 15.11
CA PRO A 54 7.73 -4.31 14.03
C PRO A 54 6.21 -4.29 14.24
N GLU A 55 5.75 -4.40 15.49
CA GLU A 55 4.34 -4.36 15.87
C GLU A 55 3.66 -3.01 15.63
N ASN A 56 4.44 -1.93 15.50
CA ASN A 56 3.93 -0.60 15.20
C ASN A 56 3.81 -0.34 13.69
N ARG A 57 4.14 -1.34 12.86
CA ARG A 57 4.12 -1.21 11.41
C ARG A 57 2.96 -1.98 10.81
N THR A 58 2.33 -1.38 9.80
CA THR A 58 1.34 -2.08 8.98
C THR A 58 2.05 -2.59 7.73
N VAL A 59 1.88 -3.88 7.44
CA VAL A 59 2.32 -4.48 6.19
C VAL A 59 1.13 -4.61 5.27
N TRP A 60 1.29 -4.13 4.05
CA TRP A 60 0.33 -4.24 2.96
C TRP A 60 0.80 -5.31 2.00
N THR A 61 -0.02 -6.32 1.75
CA THR A 61 0.21 -7.29 0.67
C THR A 61 -0.63 -6.89 -0.52
N VAL A 62 0.00 -6.63 -1.67
CA VAL A 62 -0.73 -6.26 -2.88
C VAL A 62 -1.42 -7.50 -3.44
N VAL A 63 -2.75 -7.45 -3.51
CA VAL A 63 -3.59 -8.55 -3.98
C VAL A 63 -4.30 -8.26 -5.31
N GLY A 64 -4.23 -7.01 -5.77
CA GLY A 64 -4.82 -6.59 -7.04
C GLY A 64 -4.27 -5.28 -7.54
N ARG A 65 -4.41 -5.03 -8.84
CA ARG A 65 -4.05 -3.77 -9.49
C ARG A 65 -5.09 -3.41 -10.53
N VAL A 66 -5.54 -2.17 -10.50
CA VAL A 66 -6.46 -1.62 -11.49
C VAL A 66 -5.80 -0.42 -12.13
N PHE A 67 -5.52 -0.50 -13.43
CA PHE A 67 -4.98 0.60 -14.21
C PHE A 67 -6.12 1.48 -14.75
N ASN A 68 -5.93 2.78 -14.67
CA ASN A 68 -6.89 3.81 -15.05
C ASN A 68 -8.30 3.58 -14.45
N PRO A 69 -8.44 3.43 -13.11
CA PRO A 69 -9.73 3.24 -12.50
C PRO A 69 -10.66 4.42 -12.83
N LYS A 70 -11.92 4.11 -13.16
CA LYS A 70 -12.93 5.12 -13.56
C LYS A 70 -12.46 6.03 -14.71
N ASP A 71 -11.70 5.47 -15.64
CA ASP A 71 -11.15 6.16 -16.81
C ASP A 71 -10.18 7.31 -16.48
N LEU A 72 -9.61 7.34 -15.26
CA LEU A 72 -8.61 8.33 -14.86
C LEU A 72 -7.22 7.97 -15.44
N PRO A 73 -6.66 8.75 -16.38
CA PRO A 73 -5.37 8.41 -17.00
C PRO A 73 -4.19 8.61 -16.04
N ASN A 74 -3.20 7.71 -16.10
CA ASN A 74 -2.00 7.70 -15.25
C ASN A 74 -2.30 7.43 -13.77
N TYR A 75 -3.39 6.71 -13.53
CA TYR A 75 -3.83 6.39 -12.19
C TYR A 75 -3.84 4.88 -12.00
N VAL A 76 -3.37 4.39 -10.86
CA VAL A 76 -3.38 2.96 -10.53
C VAL A 76 -4.01 2.81 -9.14
N CYS A 77 -5.06 1.99 -8.97
CA CYS A 77 -5.42 1.51 -7.63
C CYS A 77 -4.69 0.21 -7.34
N LEU A 78 -3.90 0.20 -6.26
CA LEU A 78 -3.42 -1.02 -5.63
C LEU A 78 -4.50 -1.49 -4.65
N VAL A 79 -4.94 -2.73 -4.80
CA VAL A 79 -5.78 -3.39 -3.79
C VAL A 79 -4.84 -4.15 -2.87
N VAL A 80 -4.89 -3.86 -1.57
CA VAL A 80 -4.01 -4.47 -0.57
C VAL A 80 -4.80 -5.13 0.55
N GLU A 81 -4.24 -6.20 1.09
CA GLU A 81 -4.65 -6.75 2.39
C GLU A 81 -3.66 -6.28 3.45
N THR A 82 -4.18 -5.91 4.62
CA THR A 82 -3.35 -5.41 5.72
C THR A 82 -3.14 -6.49 6.78
N ARG A 83 -1.97 -6.45 7.39
CA ARG A 83 -1.69 -7.15 8.63
C ARG A 83 -0.79 -6.29 9.51
N THR A 84 -0.90 -6.47 10.81
CA THR A 84 0.10 -5.95 11.75
C THR A 84 1.43 -6.68 11.50
N GLY A 85 2.53 -5.94 11.56
CA GLY A 85 3.87 -6.52 11.57
C GLY A 85 4.09 -7.41 12.79
N SER A 86 5.01 -8.34 12.67
CA SER A 86 5.35 -9.32 13.70
C SER A 86 6.87 -9.41 13.87
N GLU A 87 7.36 -10.14 14.88
CA GLU A 87 8.80 -10.39 15.03
C GLU A 87 9.42 -11.08 13.81
N ALA A 88 8.63 -11.83 13.03
CA ALA A 88 9.10 -12.44 11.78
C ALA A 88 9.43 -11.41 10.69
N ASP A 89 8.96 -10.17 10.86
CA ASP A 89 9.18 -9.02 9.99
C ASP A 89 10.30 -8.11 10.51
N ALA A 90 11.12 -8.56 11.47
CA ALA A 90 12.20 -7.76 12.07
C ALA A 90 13.28 -7.28 11.06
N TRP A 91 13.27 -7.81 9.84
CA TRP A 91 14.13 -7.37 8.73
C TRP A 91 13.52 -6.22 7.90
N ILE A 92 12.27 -5.86 8.16
CA ILE A 92 11.56 -4.69 7.61
C ILE A 92 11.75 -3.52 8.58
#